data_AF-A0AAJ7S6T8-F1
#
_entry.id   AF-A0AAJ7S6T8-F1
#
_cell.length_a   1.000
_cell.length_b   1.000
_cell.length_c   1.000
_cell.angle_alpha   90.00
_cell.angle_beta   90.00
_cell.angle_gamma   90.00
#
_symmetry.space_group_name_H-M   'P 1'
#
loop_
_entity.id
_entity.type
_entity.pdbx_description
1 polymer ?
#
loop_
_entity_poly.entity_id
_entity_poly.type
_entity_poly.pdbx_seq_one_letter_code
_entity_poly.pdbx_strand_id
1 'polypeptide(L)'
;MEQCDSEAEFLCQMFQHIPQELQHRLLVMTADHSEDTMEHCKLLLLLLHRFPQTISTHGPRLVETLLTAEKHSHPGRAVNGFRKLLACDALPLLGNAPVELNPRLSLRLLCKAIDFYLAYMQQPQDNQIQHPWDRLFQVVELIGKKLEWELSNIFSLPWNRDTFCERLHQYAIAHSANLCEEVVGRQLLMCSIVVLLRILHEHNALINNDEIVYCLVEAFGECIHSPTEPELKKRKRDDNAGIVVTSDGDYNGNGLALAVKLWDLLHSSEYLQRETGKMIQQLRLDSLLNSFLTDLAMYKGVHHEVLTRLSQEPGSLSVHLRLASTCFLLKDYKSMLEYIVLVIGALSTVPGKVSHNLIVPCTRHLHYLTLARFPVIQYCCRLLLLAIKEHFSLPGGVGDLAIGHALVLMQIDWPQEASTLSAITERIINRGSFSYPLFQAYVICVDILEELTYLWTEHGGGVSLDIAAGSGVLQNRRIATRGADKGVREEVKQAMRRQAARDGIDPLDELLQKFIINEKAAILHSLIIQ
;
A
#
# COMPACT_ATOMS: atom_id res chain seq x y z
N MET A 1 -31.32 -18.03 15.73
CA MET A 1 -32.13 -17.85 16.95
C MET A 1 -32.67 -19.21 17.32
N GLU A 2 -31.92 -19.97 18.11
CA GLU A 2 -32.44 -21.21 18.71
C GLU A 2 -33.56 -20.81 19.67
N GLN A 3 -34.72 -21.47 19.55
CA GLN A 3 -35.83 -21.29 20.48
C GLN A 3 -35.31 -21.58 21.88
N CYS A 4 -35.34 -20.57 22.77
CA CYS A 4 -35.02 -20.76 24.16
C CYS A 4 -36.08 -21.70 24.74
N ASP A 5 -35.64 -22.90 25.12
CA ASP A 5 -36.50 -23.97 25.61
C ASP A 5 -37.16 -23.50 26.92
N SER A 6 -38.50 -23.45 26.95
CA SER A 6 -39.24 -22.98 28.13
C SER A 6 -38.90 -23.77 29.41
N GLU A 7 -38.46 -25.03 29.23
CA GLU A 7 -37.96 -25.87 30.30
C GLU A 7 -36.58 -25.39 30.80
N ALA A 8 -35.69 -24.97 29.91
CA ALA A 8 -34.39 -24.41 30.28
C ALA A 8 -34.52 -23.08 31.04
N GLU A 9 -35.45 -22.21 30.64
CA GLU A 9 -35.76 -20.98 31.41
C GLU A 9 -36.29 -21.30 32.80
N PHE A 10 -37.20 -22.27 32.92
CA PHE A 10 -37.73 -22.73 34.20
C PHE A 10 -36.62 -23.30 35.10
N LEU A 11 -35.73 -24.14 34.57
CA LEU A 11 -34.59 -24.70 35.30
C LEU A 11 -33.60 -23.61 35.75
N CYS A 12 -33.34 -22.61 34.90
CA CYS A 12 -32.54 -21.44 35.27
C CYS A 12 -33.18 -20.66 36.43
N GLN A 13 -34.51 -20.44 36.40
CA GLN A 13 -35.23 -19.76 37.47
C GLN A 13 -35.21 -20.58 38.77
N MET A 14 -35.44 -21.90 38.70
CA MET A 14 -35.30 -22.78 39.85
C MET A 14 -33.91 -22.69 40.48
N PHE A 15 -32.86 -22.76 39.66
CA PHE A 15 -31.49 -22.65 40.16
C PHE A 15 -31.25 -21.30 40.87
N GLN A 16 -31.77 -20.20 40.34
CA GLN A 16 -31.67 -18.87 40.96
C GLN A 16 -32.31 -18.78 42.36
N HIS A 17 -33.35 -19.58 42.62
CA HIS A 17 -34.03 -19.62 43.93
C HIS A 17 -33.37 -20.54 44.97
N ILE A 18 -32.38 -21.35 44.58
CA ILE A 18 -31.59 -22.18 45.51
C ILE A 18 -30.64 -21.29 46.34
N PRO A 19 -30.36 -21.60 47.63
CA PRO A 19 -29.36 -20.88 48.42
C PRO A 19 -27.99 -20.82 47.73
N GLN A 20 -27.29 -19.68 47.82
CA GLN A 20 -26.00 -19.47 47.17
C GLN A 20 -24.95 -20.54 47.49
N GLU A 21 -24.92 -21.04 48.73
CA GLU A 21 -23.99 -22.11 49.14
C GLU A 21 -24.25 -23.43 48.40
N LEU A 22 -25.53 -23.77 48.20
CA LEU A 22 -25.93 -24.95 47.45
C LEU A 22 -25.70 -24.76 45.94
N GLN A 23 -25.98 -23.58 45.39
CA GLN A 23 -25.64 -23.24 44.00
C GLN A 23 -24.14 -23.42 43.73
N HIS A 24 -23.30 -22.92 44.64
CA HIS A 24 -21.85 -23.06 44.56
C HIS A 24 -21.41 -24.54 44.59
N ARG A 25 -21.89 -25.32 45.58
CA ARG A 25 -21.57 -26.75 45.66
C ARG A 25 -22.01 -27.53 44.44
N LEU A 26 -23.23 -27.26 43.95
CA LEU A 26 -23.75 -27.91 42.75
C LEU A 26 -22.84 -27.61 41.55
N LEU A 27 -22.49 -26.35 41.30
CA LEU A 27 -21.63 -25.99 40.17
C LEU A 27 -20.24 -26.62 40.25
N VAL A 28 -19.61 -26.64 41.43
CA VAL A 28 -18.31 -27.30 41.63
C VAL A 28 -18.43 -28.80 41.38
N MET A 29 -19.45 -29.45 41.95
CA MET A 29 -19.67 -30.88 41.74
C MET A 29 -19.94 -31.21 40.28
N THR A 30 -20.81 -30.47 39.60
CA THR A 30 -21.12 -30.69 38.18
C THR A 30 -19.90 -30.46 37.31
N ALA A 31 -19.08 -29.43 37.60
CA ALA A 31 -17.83 -29.21 36.90
C ALA A 31 -16.87 -30.40 37.09
N ASP A 32 -16.62 -30.84 38.33
CA ASP A 32 -15.67 -31.94 38.60
C ASP A 32 -16.12 -33.30 38.03
N HIS A 33 -17.42 -33.53 37.82
CA HIS A 33 -17.96 -34.75 37.21
C HIS A 33 -18.23 -34.64 35.70
N SER A 34 -17.87 -33.52 35.06
CA SER A 34 -18.04 -33.35 33.61
C SER A 34 -17.05 -34.22 32.84
N GLU A 35 -17.57 -35.11 31.98
CA GLU A 35 -16.74 -35.97 31.10
C GLU A 35 -16.15 -35.19 29.93
N ASP A 36 -16.88 -34.19 29.41
CA ASP A 36 -16.39 -33.32 28.35
C ASP A 36 -15.55 -32.16 28.91
N THR A 37 -14.37 -31.96 28.32
CA THR A 37 -13.42 -30.94 28.78
C THR A 37 -13.87 -29.53 28.45
N MET A 38 -14.61 -29.34 27.35
CA MET A 38 -15.13 -28.02 26.97
C MET A 38 -16.25 -27.59 27.93
N GLU A 39 -17.20 -28.48 28.20
CA GLU A 39 -18.27 -28.27 29.19
C GLU A 39 -17.70 -28.04 30.59
N HIS A 40 -16.67 -28.80 30.99
CA HIS A 40 -15.94 -28.55 32.24
C HIS A 40 -15.42 -27.11 32.32
N CYS A 41 -14.78 -26.60 31.25
CA CYS A 41 -14.26 -25.24 31.20
C CYS A 41 -15.38 -24.18 31.24
N LYS A 42 -16.49 -24.41 30.54
CA LYS A 42 -17.67 -23.50 30.56
C LYS A 42 -18.32 -23.45 31.95
N LEU A 43 -18.46 -24.60 32.62
CA LEU A 43 -19.01 -24.69 33.97
C LEU A 43 -18.10 -23.99 34.99
N LEU A 44 -16.79 -24.17 34.88
CA LEU A 44 -15.82 -23.40 35.69
C LEU A 44 -15.92 -21.90 35.42
N LEU A 45 -16.00 -21.46 34.16
CA LEU A 45 -16.21 -20.04 33.83
C LEU A 45 -17.51 -19.49 34.45
N LEU A 46 -18.60 -20.26 34.41
CA LEU A 46 -19.88 -19.90 35.02
C LEU A 46 -19.75 -19.77 36.55
N LEU A 47 -19.04 -20.71 37.19
CA LEU A 47 -18.73 -20.65 38.62
C LEU A 47 -17.96 -19.36 38.96
N LEU A 48 -16.90 -19.04 38.18
CA LEU A 48 -16.08 -17.86 38.40
C LEU A 48 -16.85 -16.54 38.22
N HIS A 49 -17.76 -16.48 37.25
CA HIS A 49 -18.61 -15.30 37.04
C HIS A 49 -19.63 -15.10 38.16
N ARG A 50 -20.22 -16.19 38.66
CA ARG A 50 -21.28 -16.12 39.68
C ARG A 50 -20.73 -15.97 41.10
N PHE A 51 -19.53 -16.50 41.36
CA PHE A 51 -18.90 -16.50 42.67
C PHE A 51 -17.45 -15.97 42.58
N PRO A 52 -17.23 -14.65 42.48
CA PRO A 52 -15.89 -14.08 42.28
C PRO A 52 -14.84 -14.46 43.34
N GLN A 53 -15.27 -14.85 44.55
CA GLN A 53 -14.41 -15.37 45.61
C GLN A 53 -13.69 -16.68 45.23
N THR A 54 -14.18 -17.42 44.24
CA THR A 54 -13.58 -18.68 43.78
C THR A 54 -12.52 -18.49 42.70
N ILE A 55 -12.29 -17.25 42.24
CA ILE A 55 -11.35 -16.98 41.13
C ILE A 55 -9.91 -17.28 41.55
N SER A 56 -9.52 -16.96 42.78
CA SER A 56 -8.17 -17.26 43.29
C SER A 56 -7.87 -18.76 43.37
N THR A 57 -8.90 -19.58 43.62
CA THR A 57 -8.75 -21.04 43.79
C THR A 57 -8.91 -21.79 42.46
N HIS A 58 -9.93 -21.47 41.66
CA HIS A 58 -10.24 -22.23 40.43
C HIS A 58 -9.75 -21.56 39.14
N GLY A 59 -9.43 -20.27 39.16
CA GLY A 59 -8.95 -19.52 38.00
C GLY A 59 -7.66 -20.08 37.38
N PRO A 60 -6.58 -20.29 38.15
CA PRO A 60 -5.35 -20.88 37.63
C PRO A 60 -5.55 -22.29 37.05
N ARG A 61 -6.39 -23.12 37.70
CA ARG A 61 -6.74 -24.48 37.24
C ARG A 61 -7.48 -24.43 35.89
N LEU A 62 -8.43 -23.50 35.73
CA LEU A 62 -9.12 -23.29 34.46
C LEU A 62 -8.13 -22.95 33.33
N VAL A 63 -7.18 -22.04 33.58
CA VAL A 63 -6.16 -21.67 32.58
C VAL A 63 -5.31 -22.87 32.18
N GLU A 64 -4.86 -23.66 33.16
CA GLU A 64 -4.07 -24.86 32.90
C GLU A 64 -4.85 -25.90 32.07
N THR A 65 -6.12 -26.13 32.42
CA THR A 65 -6.99 -27.04 31.67
C THR A 65 -7.20 -26.55 30.24
N LEU A 66 -7.49 -25.25 30.03
CA LEU A 66 -7.66 -24.67 28.69
C LEU A 66 -6.39 -24.84 27.83
N LEU A 67 -5.21 -24.55 28.40
CA LEU A 67 -3.93 -24.69 27.69
C LEU A 67 -3.60 -26.14 27.36
N THR A 68 -3.92 -27.06 28.27
CA THR A 68 -3.64 -28.49 28.09
C THR A 68 -4.60 -29.10 27.08
N ALA A 69 -5.89 -28.79 27.17
CA ALA A 69 -6.91 -29.27 26.24
C ALA A 69 -6.65 -28.78 24.81
N GLU A 70 -6.28 -27.50 24.65
CA GLU A 70 -5.90 -26.92 23.36
C GLU A 70 -4.71 -27.67 22.75
N LYS A 71 -3.66 -27.95 23.54
CA LYS A 71 -2.44 -28.61 23.07
C LYS A 71 -2.73 -29.99 22.47
N HIS A 72 -3.65 -30.75 23.06
CA HIS A 72 -4.00 -32.10 22.61
C HIS A 72 -5.04 -32.09 21.48
N SER A 73 -6.04 -31.22 21.57
CA SER A 73 -7.20 -31.25 20.65
C SER A 73 -6.96 -30.45 19.37
N HIS A 74 -6.19 -29.35 19.43
CA HIS A 74 -6.01 -28.40 18.33
C HIS A 74 -4.57 -27.89 18.21
N PRO A 75 -3.59 -28.78 17.98
CA PRO A 75 -2.19 -28.38 17.89
C PRO A 75 -1.99 -27.39 16.72
N GLY A 76 -1.50 -26.19 17.03
CA GLY A 76 -1.10 -25.18 16.04
C GLY A 76 -2.24 -24.45 15.32
N ARG A 77 -3.51 -24.62 15.74
CA ARG A 77 -4.65 -23.83 15.23
C ARG A 77 -4.98 -22.68 16.19
N ALA A 78 -4.86 -21.45 15.70
CA ALA A 78 -5.11 -20.26 16.51
C ALA A 78 -6.60 -20.05 16.81
N VAL A 79 -7.49 -20.24 15.82
CA VAL A 79 -8.94 -20.12 16.02
C VAL A 79 -9.51 -21.49 16.41
N ASN A 80 -9.88 -21.64 17.69
CA ASN A 80 -10.52 -22.83 18.23
C ASN A 80 -11.35 -22.50 19.49
N GLY A 81 -12.23 -23.40 19.91
CA GLY A 81 -13.16 -23.18 21.04
C GLY A 81 -12.46 -22.90 22.38
N PHE A 82 -11.37 -23.61 22.70
CA PHE A 82 -10.64 -23.42 23.95
C PHE A 82 -9.93 -22.08 23.99
N ARG A 83 -9.31 -21.66 22.87
CA ARG A 83 -8.64 -20.36 22.78
C ARG A 83 -9.64 -19.20 22.75
N LYS A 84 -10.83 -19.41 22.18
CA LYS A 84 -11.94 -18.45 22.26
C LYS A 84 -12.38 -18.22 23.70
N LEU A 85 -12.68 -19.29 24.47
CA LEU A 85 -13.01 -19.19 25.90
C LEU A 85 -11.87 -18.53 26.70
N LEU A 86 -10.62 -18.87 26.38
CA LEU A 86 -9.47 -18.26 27.04
C LEU A 86 -9.41 -16.75 26.79
N ALA A 87 -9.43 -16.32 25.53
CA ALA A 87 -9.19 -14.93 25.14
C ALA A 87 -10.41 -14.01 25.35
N CYS A 88 -11.63 -14.53 25.21
CA CYS A 88 -12.86 -13.74 25.30
C CYS A 88 -13.43 -13.68 26.72
N ASP A 89 -13.25 -14.74 27.52
CA ASP A 89 -13.94 -14.87 28.81
C ASP A 89 -12.96 -15.01 29.99
N ALA A 90 -12.03 -15.97 29.92
CA ALA A 90 -11.14 -16.26 31.04
C ALA A 90 -10.15 -15.12 31.33
N LEU A 91 -9.47 -14.58 30.31
CA LEU A 91 -8.50 -13.50 30.51
C LEU A 91 -9.13 -12.19 30.98
N PRO A 92 -10.26 -11.72 30.41
CA PRO A 92 -10.95 -10.55 30.94
C PRO A 92 -11.40 -10.71 32.40
N LEU A 93 -11.85 -11.91 32.78
CA LEU A 93 -12.26 -12.20 34.15
C LEU A 93 -11.06 -12.20 35.12
N LEU A 94 -9.98 -12.90 34.76
CA LEU A 94 -8.78 -13.00 35.60
C LEU A 94 -8.00 -11.68 35.70
N GLY A 95 -8.03 -10.88 34.63
CA GLY A 95 -7.40 -9.56 34.59
C GLY A 95 -8.03 -8.56 35.55
N ASN A 96 -9.37 -8.63 35.72
CA ASN A 96 -10.11 -7.77 36.65
C ASN A 96 -10.09 -8.26 38.11
N ALA A 97 -9.89 -9.55 38.33
CA ALA A 97 -9.89 -10.14 39.67
C ALA A 97 -8.57 -9.87 40.42
N PRO A 98 -8.55 -9.81 41.77
CA PRO A 98 -7.33 -9.68 42.57
C PRO A 98 -6.57 -11.01 42.66
N VAL A 99 -6.26 -11.63 41.51
CA VAL A 99 -5.47 -12.86 41.42
C VAL A 99 -4.07 -12.54 40.90
N GLU A 100 -3.06 -13.11 41.55
CA GLU A 100 -1.68 -13.07 41.10
C GLU A 100 -1.44 -14.16 40.06
N LEU A 101 -1.15 -13.74 38.84
CA LEU A 101 -0.72 -14.64 37.76
C LEU A 101 0.79 -14.52 37.61
N ASN A 102 1.48 -15.65 37.51
CA ASN A 102 2.92 -15.68 37.24
C ASN A 102 3.23 -14.84 35.97
N PRO A 103 4.14 -13.86 36.02
CA PRO A 103 4.44 -12.98 34.89
C PRO A 103 4.78 -13.73 33.58
N ARG A 104 5.48 -14.87 33.67
CA ARG A 104 5.80 -15.70 32.49
C ARG A 104 4.55 -16.33 31.87
N LEU A 105 3.61 -16.75 32.72
CA LEU A 105 2.33 -17.28 32.27
C LEU A 105 1.49 -16.17 31.65
N SER A 106 1.36 -15.02 32.31
CA SER A 106 0.63 -13.84 31.82
C SER A 106 1.09 -13.41 30.43
N LEU A 107 2.41 -13.35 30.19
CA LEU A 107 2.97 -13.06 28.87
C LEU A 107 2.57 -14.11 27.81
N ARG A 108 2.67 -15.40 28.16
CA ARG A 108 2.27 -16.49 27.26
C ARG A 108 0.79 -16.44 26.91
N LEU A 109 -0.06 -16.09 27.88
CA LEU A 109 -1.50 -15.92 27.70
C LEU A 109 -1.80 -14.73 26.79
N LEU A 110 -1.12 -13.60 26.99
CA LEU A 110 -1.24 -12.42 26.14
C LEU A 110 -0.87 -12.73 24.68
N CYS A 111 0.24 -13.41 24.43
CA CYS A 111 0.63 -13.81 23.08
C CYS A 111 -0.44 -14.73 22.43
N LYS A 112 -1.02 -15.66 23.20
CA LYS A 112 -2.10 -16.53 22.71
C LYS A 112 -3.36 -15.74 22.36
N ALA A 113 -3.72 -14.74 23.17
CA ALA A 113 -4.85 -13.88 22.89
C ALA A 113 -4.62 -13.04 21.62
N ILE A 114 -3.44 -12.43 21.46
CA ILE A 114 -3.07 -11.69 20.25
C ILE A 114 -3.18 -12.59 19.02
N ASP A 115 -2.55 -13.77 19.04
CA ASP A 115 -2.63 -14.75 17.94
C ASP A 115 -4.08 -15.15 17.62
N PHE A 116 -4.92 -15.39 18.65
CA PHE A 116 -6.34 -15.69 18.47
C PHE A 116 -7.10 -14.58 17.73
N TYR A 117 -7.03 -13.35 18.25
CA TYR A 117 -7.79 -12.23 17.68
C TYR A 117 -7.31 -11.92 16.27
N LEU A 118 -6.00 -11.92 16.02
CA LEU A 118 -5.43 -11.70 14.68
C LEU A 118 -5.90 -12.76 13.68
N ALA A 119 -5.82 -14.04 14.04
CA ALA A 119 -6.27 -15.13 13.18
C ALA A 119 -7.79 -15.10 12.95
N TYR A 120 -8.58 -14.76 13.98
CA TYR A 120 -10.04 -14.62 13.86
C TYR A 120 -10.42 -13.48 12.91
N MET A 121 -9.71 -12.36 12.94
CA MET A 121 -9.97 -11.23 12.04
C MET A 121 -9.62 -11.53 10.58
N GLN A 122 -8.63 -12.38 10.33
CA GLN A 122 -8.30 -12.84 8.98
C GLN A 122 -9.30 -13.88 8.45
N GLN A 123 -9.79 -14.76 9.33
CA GLN A 123 -10.68 -15.87 8.98
C GLN A 123 -11.79 -16.02 10.04
N PRO A 124 -12.83 -15.17 9.99
CA PRO A 124 -13.93 -15.26 10.93
C PRO A 124 -14.70 -16.56 10.68
N GLN A 125 -14.72 -17.46 11.68
CA GLN A 125 -15.53 -18.69 11.62
C GLN A 125 -16.99 -18.45 11.97
N ASP A 126 -17.26 -17.38 12.70
CA ASP A 126 -18.57 -16.91 13.12
C ASP A 126 -18.55 -15.38 13.23
N ASN A 127 -19.70 -14.74 13.38
CA ASN A 127 -19.81 -13.29 13.65
C ASN A 127 -20.15 -13.03 15.12
N GLN A 128 -19.71 -13.90 16.04
CA GLN A 128 -20.08 -13.79 17.46
C GLN A 128 -19.25 -12.74 18.20
N ILE A 129 -18.03 -12.44 17.75
CA ILE A 129 -17.17 -11.45 18.39
C ILE A 129 -17.37 -10.09 17.71
N GLN A 130 -18.13 -9.22 18.35
CA GLN A 130 -18.26 -7.83 17.94
C GLN A 130 -17.01 -7.03 18.34
N HIS A 131 -16.55 -6.16 17.44
CA HIS A 131 -15.38 -5.28 17.65
C HIS A 131 -14.14 -6.02 18.20
N PRO A 132 -13.54 -6.95 17.43
CA PRO A 132 -12.45 -7.80 17.90
C PRO A 132 -11.20 -7.03 18.34
N TRP A 133 -10.93 -5.85 17.75
CA TRP A 133 -9.82 -4.99 18.16
C TRP A 133 -10.01 -4.38 19.54
N ASP A 134 -11.23 -3.94 19.88
CA ASP A 134 -11.53 -3.38 21.19
C ASP A 134 -11.40 -4.45 22.28
N ARG A 135 -11.82 -5.69 21.97
CA ARG A 135 -11.62 -6.85 22.84
C ARG A 135 -10.15 -7.20 23.02
N LEU A 136 -9.36 -7.15 21.95
CA LEU A 136 -7.92 -7.36 22.04
C LEU A 136 -7.24 -6.27 22.91
N PHE A 137 -7.59 -5.00 22.70
CA PHE A 137 -7.04 -3.89 23.48
C PHE A 137 -7.40 -4.01 24.96
N GLN A 138 -8.64 -4.41 25.27
CA GLN A 138 -9.06 -4.72 26.64
C GLN A 138 -8.18 -5.81 27.27
N VAL A 139 -7.88 -6.90 26.54
CA VAL A 139 -7.00 -7.96 27.06
C VAL A 139 -5.57 -7.46 27.26
N VAL A 140 -5.03 -6.67 26.34
CA VAL A 140 -3.69 -6.07 26.46
C VAL A 140 -3.62 -5.13 27.67
N GLU A 141 -4.66 -4.31 27.89
CA GLU A 141 -4.77 -3.43 29.05
C GLU A 141 -4.76 -4.23 30.36
N LEU A 142 -5.66 -5.22 30.48
CA LEU A 142 -5.85 -5.98 31.72
C LEU A 142 -4.63 -6.82 32.08
N ILE A 143 -4.06 -7.55 31.11
CA ILE A 143 -2.88 -8.37 31.35
C ILE A 143 -1.64 -7.49 31.50
N GLY A 144 -1.56 -6.36 30.80
CA GLY A 144 -0.51 -5.37 31.00
C GLY A 144 -0.53 -4.82 32.43
N LYS A 145 -1.68 -4.47 32.99
CA LYS A 145 -1.81 -4.05 34.41
C LYS A 145 -1.32 -5.13 35.37
N LYS A 146 -1.60 -6.41 35.09
CA LYS A 146 -1.08 -7.56 35.87
C LYS A 146 0.43 -7.76 35.77
N LEU A 147 1.04 -7.26 34.70
CA LEU A 147 2.48 -7.26 34.47
C LEU A 147 3.14 -5.94 34.93
N GLU A 148 2.39 -5.05 35.56
CA GLU A 148 2.84 -3.72 36.00
C GLU A 148 3.35 -2.86 34.83
N TRP A 149 2.72 -3.01 33.67
CA TRP A 149 3.08 -2.30 32.46
C TRP A 149 2.55 -0.86 32.43
N GLU A 150 3.45 0.12 32.39
CA GLU A 150 3.12 1.53 32.17
C GLU A 150 2.34 1.77 30.87
N LEU A 151 2.72 1.09 29.77
CA LEU A 151 2.06 1.24 28.47
C LEU A 151 0.66 0.61 28.44
N SER A 152 0.29 -0.23 29.41
CA SER A 152 -1.04 -0.86 29.42
C SER A 152 -2.17 0.17 29.42
N ASN A 153 -1.94 1.33 30.07
CA ASN A 153 -2.93 2.40 30.19
C ASN A 153 -3.32 3.04 28.86
N ILE A 154 -2.48 2.95 27.82
CA ILE A 154 -2.83 3.52 26.50
C ILE A 154 -4.05 2.82 25.89
N PHE A 155 -4.23 1.53 26.18
CA PHE A 155 -5.31 0.71 25.64
C PHE A 155 -6.66 0.94 26.32
N SER A 156 -6.69 1.70 27.42
CA SER A 156 -7.94 2.16 28.06
C SER A 156 -8.58 3.36 27.35
N LEU A 157 -7.83 4.02 26.45
CA LEU A 157 -8.28 5.21 25.74
C LEU A 157 -9.01 4.85 24.45
N PRO A 158 -9.90 5.75 23.95
CA PRO A 158 -10.48 5.59 22.63
C PRO A 158 -9.37 5.53 21.57
N TRP A 159 -9.54 4.64 20.59
CA TRP A 159 -8.55 4.43 19.55
C TRP A 159 -8.29 5.71 18.74
N ASN A 160 -7.03 6.12 18.71
CA ASN A 160 -6.54 7.21 17.86
C ASN A 160 -5.10 6.90 17.45
N ARG A 161 -4.87 6.72 16.14
CA ARG A 161 -3.59 6.27 15.58
C ARG A 161 -2.42 7.16 16.03
N ASP A 162 -2.58 8.47 15.89
CA ASP A 162 -1.53 9.44 16.20
C ASP A 162 -1.20 9.43 17.70
N THR A 163 -2.22 9.41 18.56
CA THR A 163 -2.05 9.39 20.02
C THR A 163 -1.33 8.12 20.50
N PHE A 164 -1.70 6.95 19.96
CA PHE A 164 -1.05 5.69 20.31
C PHE A 164 0.41 5.67 19.84
N CYS A 165 0.67 6.07 18.59
CA CYS A 165 2.02 6.17 18.07
C CYS A 165 2.88 7.14 18.88
N GLU A 166 2.36 8.34 19.20
CA GLU A 166 3.08 9.35 19.97
C GLU A 166 3.48 8.82 21.35
N ARG A 167 2.55 8.18 22.07
CA ARG A 167 2.84 7.61 23.41
C ARG A 167 3.89 6.51 23.38
N LEU A 168 3.87 5.65 22.36
CA LEU A 168 4.91 4.62 22.19
C LEU A 168 6.29 5.23 21.93
N HIS A 169 6.35 6.28 21.11
CA HIS A 169 7.60 7.00 20.86
C HIS A 169 8.08 7.75 22.11
N GLN A 170 7.19 8.42 22.84
CA GLN A 170 7.52 9.09 24.10
C GLN A 170 8.09 8.10 25.13
N TYR A 171 7.48 6.92 25.27
CA TYR A 171 7.98 5.86 26.15
C TYR A 171 9.38 5.39 25.74
N ALA A 172 9.61 5.17 24.45
CA ALA A 172 10.90 4.74 23.93
C ALA A 172 12.00 5.79 24.12
N ILE A 173 11.67 7.07 23.97
CA ILE A 173 12.59 8.19 24.24
C ILE A 173 12.90 8.27 25.73
N ALA A 174 11.89 8.19 26.60
CA ALA A 174 12.07 8.26 28.05
C ALA A 174 12.94 7.10 28.58
N HIS A 175 12.86 5.93 27.94
CA HIS A 175 13.59 4.73 28.34
C HIS A 175 14.74 4.37 27.39
N SER A 176 15.27 5.32 26.61
CA SER A 176 16.24 5.03 25.55
C SER A 176 17.51 4.31 26.05
N ALA A 177 17.92 4.57 27.30
CA ALA A 177 19.07 3.92 27.93
C ALA A 177 18.80 2.46 28.36
N ASN A 178 17.53 2.11 28.58
CA ASN A 178 17.10 0.83 29.17
C ASN A 178 16.36 -0.06 28.16
N LEU A 179 16.40 0.25 26.85
CA LEU A 179 15.72 -0.55 25.82
C LEU A 179 16.22 -2.00 25.71
N CYS A 180 17.40 -2.29 26.27
CA CYS A 180 17.94 -3.65 26.37
C CYS A 180 17.43 -4.42 27.60
N GLU A 181 16.76 -3.76 28.54
CA GLU A 181 16.16 -4.42 29.70
C GLU A 181 14.91 -5.19 29.26
N GLU A 182 14.81 -6.44 29.68
CA GLU A 182 13.79 -7.38 29.21
C GLU A 182 12.36 -6.87 29.47
N VAL A 183 12.12 -6.17 30.59
CA VAL A 183 10.79 -5.66 30.96
C VAL A 183 10.38 -4.48 30.07
N VAL A 184 11.25 -3.47 29.96
CA VAL A 184 11.03 -2.25 29.16
C VAL A 184 10.89 -2.60 27.67
N GLY A 185 11.86 -3.36 27.14
CA GLY A 185 11.88 -3.74 25.74
C GLY A 185 10.70 -4.63 25.36
N ARG A 186 10.30 -5.59 26.21
CA ARG A 186 9.18 -6.50 25.91
C ARG A 186 7.83 -5.78 25.92
N GLN A 187 7.60 -4.87 26.86
CA GLN A 187 6.37 -4.08 26.85
C GLN A 187 6.28 -3.23 25.59
N LEU A 188 7.35 -2.51 25.24
CA LEU A 188 7.40 -1.68 24.04
C LEU A 188 7.17 -2.51 22.77
N LEU A 189 7.82 -3.67 22.66
CA LEU A 189 7.66 -4.62 21.56
C LEU A 189 6.20 -5.06 21.39
N MET A 190 5.59 -5.57 22.46
CA MET A 190 4.24 -6.13 22.42
C MET A 190 3.19 -5.06 22.07
N CYS A 191 3.27 -3.89 22.72
CA CYS A 191 2.34 -2.80 22.46
C CYS A 191 2.53 -2.25 21.04
N SER A 192 3.77 -2.07 20.59
CA SER A 192 4.06 -1.56 19.24
C SER A 192 3.61 -2.51 18.14
N ILE A 193 3.78 -3.83 18.30
CA ILE A 193 3.30 -4.82 17.32
C ILE A 193 1.77 -4.79 17.24
N VAL A 194 1.05 -4.76 18.38
CA VAL A 194 -0.41 -4.71 18.38
C VAL A 194 -0.92 -3.44 17.69
N VAL A 195 -0.34 -2.27 18.00
CA VAL A 195 -0.71 -0.99 17.39
C VAL A 195 -0.35 -0.96 15.90
N LEU A 196 0.84 -1.45 15.52
CA LEU A 196 1.27 -1.57 14.13
C LEU A 196 0.28 -2.42 13.33
N LEU A 197 -0.10 -3.59 13.83
CA LEU A 197 -1.03 -4.48 13.14
C LEU A 197 -2.43 -3.86 13.00
N ARG A 198 -2.91 -3.09 14.00
CA ARG A 198 -4.16 -2.33 13.88
C ARG A 198 -4.08 -1.29 12.78
N ILE A 199 -3.00 -0.50 12.74
CA ILE A 199 -2.78 0.52 11.71
C ILE A 199 -2.71 -0.14 10.33
N LEU A 200 -1.96 -1.24 10.19
CA LEU A 200 -1.86 -1.98 8.93
C LEU A 200 -3.19 -2.58 8.49
N HIS A 201 -4.02 -3.05 9.42
CA HIS A 201 -5.35 -3.56 9.10
C HIS A 201 -6.26 -2.45 8.56
N GLU A 202 -6.31 -1.30 9.25
CA GLU A 202 -7.10 -0.16 8.78
C GLU A 202 -6.56 0.42 7.46
N HIS A 203 -5.24 0.44 7.30
CA HIS A 203 -4.57 0.85 6.07
C HIS A 203 -4.96 -0.04 4.89
N ASN A 204 -4.87 -1.37 5.06
CA ASN A 204 -5.26 -2.32 4.03
C ASN A 204 -6.74 -2.23 3.67
N ALA A 205 -7.63 -1.99 4.65
CA ALA A 205 -9.05 -1.81 4.39
C ALA A 205 -9.36 -0.54 3.55
N LEU A 206 -8.52 0.50 3.64
CA LEU A 206 -8.67 1.73 2.86
C LEU A 206 -8.12 1.60 1.43
N ILE A 207 -7.10 0.75 1.22
CA ILE A 207 -6.40 0.58 -0.07
C ILE A 207 -6.97 -0.56 -0.90
N ASN A 208 -7.48 -1.60 -0.25
CA ASN A 208 -8.07 -2.78 -0.88
C ASN A 208 -9.56 -2.83 -0.54
N ASN A 209 -10.34 -1.89 -1.09
CA ASN A 209 -11.80 -1.95 -1.02
C ASN A 209 -12.33 -2.76 -2.22
N ASP A 210 -13.46 -3.46 -2.05
CA ASP A 210 -14.06 -4.35 -3.07
C ASP A 210 -14.35 -3.61 -4.40
N GLU A 211 -14.49 -2.28 -4.36
CA GLU A 211 -14.76 -1.44 -5.54
C GLU A 211 -13.49 -0.84 -6.18
N ILE A 212 -12.48 -0.51 -5.37
CA ILE A 212 -11.29 0.25 -5.83
C ILE A 212 -10.05 -0.29 -5.12
N VAL A 213 -9.12 -0.79 -5.94
CA VAL A 213 -7.80 -1.24 -5.48
C VAL A 213 -6.77 -0.17 -5.80
N TYR A 214 -6.00 0.23 -4.77
CA TYR A 214 -4.92 1.19 -4.90
C TYR A 214 -3.56 0.49 -4.88
N CYS A 215 -2.59 1.05 -5.61
CA CYS A 215 -1.21 0.59 -5.65
C CYS A 215 -0.26 1.73 -5.32
N LEU A 216 0.59 1.54 -4.31
CA LEU A 216 1.68 2.46 -4.03
C LEU A 216 2.72 2.42 -5.15
N VAL A 217 2.95 3.56 -5.78
CA VAL A 217 3.98 3.77 -6.80
C VAL A 217 4.82 5.01 -6.45
N GLU A 218 6.04 5.06 -6.96
CA GLU A 218 6.84 6.29 -6.90
C GLU A 218 6.37 7.22 -8.02
N ALA A 219 5.78 8.34 -7.62
CA ALA A 219 5.27 9.36 -8.53
C ALA A 219 6.29 10.48 -8.71
N PHE A 220 5.90 11.55 -9.40
CA PHE A 220 6.84 12.49 -9.98
C PHE A 220 6.97 13.74 -9.10
N GLY A 221 8.20 14.04 -8.70
CA GLY A 221 8.54 15.27 -7.98
C GLY A 221 9.12 16.31 -8.92
N GLU A 222 8.59 17.53 -8.89
CA GLU A 222 9.24 18.69 -9.52
C GLU A 222 10.08 19.44 -8.49
N CYS A 223 11.40 19.43 -8.66
CA CYS A 223 12.29 20.19 -7.80
C CYS A 223 12.24 21.67 -8.20
N ILE A 224 11.63 22.52 -7.36
CA ILE A 224 11.73 23.97 -7.51
C ILE A 224 13.13 24.37 -7.09
N HIS A 225 14.07 24.41 -8.03
CA HIS A 225 15.35 25.06 -7.80
C HIS A 225 15.11 26.58 -7.77
N SER A 226 14.96 27.16 -6.58
CA SER A 226 15.14 28.61 -6.41
C SER A 226 16.61 28.95 -6.69
N PRO A 227 16.96 29.84 -7.64
CA PRO A 227 18.35 30.12 -8.02
C PRO A 227 19.20 30.86 -6.96
N THR A 228 18.66 31.09 -5.77
CA THR A 228 19.27 31.93 -4.75
C THR A 228 19.23 31.24 -3.41
N GLU A 229 20.19 30.35 -3.15
CA GLU A 229 20.85 30.26 -1.83
C GLU A 229 22.09 29.34 -1.92
N PRO A 230 23.26 29.75 -1.40
CA PRO A 230 24.47 28.95 -1.43
C PRO A 230 24.38 27.77 -0.45
N GLU A 231 24.92 26.61 -0.86
CA GLU A 231 24.95 25.37 -0.08
C GLU A 231 25.51 25.59 1.34
N LEU A 232 24.62 25.59 2.34
CA LEU A 232 25.01 25.51 3.74
C LEU A 232 25.03 24.04 4.17
N LYS A 233 26.22 23.61 4.56
CA LYS A 233 26.60 22.30 5.12
C LYS A 233 25.46 21.57 5.86
N LYS A 234 25.05 20.43 5.28
CA LYS A 234 24.12 19.43 5.85
C LYS A 234 24.47 19.09 7.31
N ARG A 235 23.65 19.56 8.25
CA ARG A 235 23.51 18.93 9.56
C ARG A 235 22.57 17.73 9.42
N LYS A 236 23.04 16.58 9.89
CA LYS A 236 22.40 15.28 9.85
C LYS A 236 21.33 15.18 10.94
N ARG A 237 20.07 15.54 10.66
CA ARG A 237 18.85 15.12 11.39
C ARG A 237 17.58 15.75 10.79
N ASP A 238 16.93 15.02 9.88
CA ASP A 238 15.48 14.72 9.84
C ASP A 238 15.20 13.97 8.52
N ASP A 239 15.29 12.64 8.53
CA ASP A 239 15.30 11.82 7.30
C ASP A 239 13.92 11.67 6.61
N ASN A 240 12.85 12.25 7.18
CA ASN A 240 11.49 12.12 6.63
C ASN A 240 10.86 13.44 6.11
N ALA A 241 11.56 14.57 6.18
CA ALA A 241 10.96 15.88 5.88
C ALA A 241 10.70 16.16 4.38
N GLY A 242 11.06 15.23 3.48
CA GLY A 242 10.97 15.42 2.02
C GLY A 242 10.06 14.46 1.25
N ILE A 243 9.38 13.52 1.92
CA ILE A 243 8.49 12.55 1.26
C ILE A 243 7.05 13.03 1.35
N VAL A 244 6.43 13.25 0.21
CA VAL A 244 4.99 13.53 0.12
C VAL A 244 4.28 12.25 -0.32
N VAL A 245 3.18 11.91 0.36
CA VAL A 245 2.31 10.79 0.00
C VAL A 245 0.95 11.34 -0.42
N THR A 246 0.50 11.02 -1.62
CA THR A 246 -0.82 11.43 -2.15
C THR A 246 -1.66 10.22 -2.57
N SER A 247 -2.96 10.43 -2.83
CA SER A 247 -3.80 9.46 -3.52
C SER A 247 -4.85 10.14 -4.39
N ASP A 248 -5.50 9.36 -5.25
CA ASP A 248 -6.66 9.78 -6.03
C ASP A 248 -7.98 9.75 -5.22
N GLY A 249 -7.97 9.13 -4.04
CA GLY A 249 -9.14 8.99 -3.16
C GLY A 249 -9.02 9.81 -1.87
N ASP A 250 -9.90 9.52 -0.91
CA ASP A 250 -9.92 10.19 0.40
C ASP A 250 -8.75 9.76 1.32
N TYR A 251 -7.95 8.78 0.90
CA TYR A 251 -6.84 8.27 1.69
C TYR A 251 -5.60 9.16 1.55
N ASN A 252 -5.09 9.68 2.66
CA ASN A 252 -3.97 10.64 2.69
C ASN A 252 -2.60 10.02 2.99
N GLY A 253 -2.47 8.69 3.00
CA GLY A 253 -1.18 8.04 3.25
C GLY A 253 -0.70 8.01 4.71
N ASN A 254 -1.39 8.67 5.66
CA ASN A 254 -0.91 8.79 7.05
C ASN A 254 -0.69 7.43 7.74
N GLY A 255 -1.52 6.43 7.42
CA GLY A 255 -1.38 5.08 7.97
C GLY A 255 -0.02 4.44 7.67
N LEU A 256 0.49 4.61 6.44
CA LEU A 256 1.81 4.09 6.06
C LEU A 256 2.93 4.81 6.82
N ALA A 257 2.90 6.13 6.87
CA ALA A 257 3.93 6.92 7.55
C ALA A 257 4.04 6.57 9.05
N LEU A 258 2.91 6.37 9.73
CA LEU A 258 2.89 5.91 11.12
C LEU A 258 3.41 4.48 11.27
N ALA A 259 3.04 3.58 10.37
CA ALA A 259 3.53 2.20 10.36
C ALA A 259 5.05 2.13 10.16
N VAL A 260 5.61 2.97 9.27
CA VAL A 260 7.06 3.10 9.07
C VAL A 260 7.75 3.56 10.35
N LYS A 261 7.23 4.61 11.02
CA LYS A 261 7.77 5.10 12.29
C LYS A 261 7.77 4.00 13.38
N LEU A 262 6.68 3.25 13.50
CA LEU A 262 6.60 2.12 14.44
C LEU A 262 7.53 0.97 14.06
N TRP A 263 7.71 0.70 12.77
CA TRP A 263 8.65 -0.32 12.30
C TRP A 263 10.09 0.07 12.63
N ASP A 264 10.46 1.33 12.39
CA ASP A 264 11.79 1.86 12.74
C ASP A 264 12.02 1.84 14.25
N LEU A 265 10.97 2.11 15.04
CA LEU A 265 11.01 1.97 16.50
C LEU A 265 11.27 0.52 16.94
N LEU A 266 10.61 -0.46 16.32
CA LEU A 266 10.84 -1.89 16.58
C LEU A 266 12.25 -2.38 16.16
N HIS A 267 12.93 -1.61 15.31
CA HIS A 267 14.28 -1.91 14.82
C HIS A 267 15.33 -0.94 15.36
N SER A 268 15.01 -0.16 16.41
CA SER A 268 15.91 0.86 16.94
C SER A 268 17.09 0.29 17.74
N SER A 269 17.02 -0.98 18.16
CA SER A 269 18.08 -1.69 18.87
C SER A 269 18.20 -3.14 18.39
N GLU A 270 19.40 -3.74 18.52
CA GLU A 270 19.63 -5.14 18.14
C GLU A 270 18.75 -6.12 18.93
N TYR A 271 18.45 -5.78 20.20
CA TYR A 271 17.56 -6.56 21.05
C TYR A 271 16.13 -6.57 20.47
N LEU A 272 15.57 -5.39 20.20
CA LEU A 272 14.21 -5.27 19.66
C LEU A 272 14.09 -5.90 18.27
N GLN A 273 15.10 -5.74 17.42
CA GLN A 273 15.12 -6.38 16.10
C GLN A 273 15.06 -7.91 16.21
N ARG A 274 15.86 -8.50 17.11
CA ARG A 274 15.88 -9.96 17.33
C ARG A 274 14.55 -10.48 17.87
N GLU A 275 14.00 -9.80 18.86
CA GLU A 275 12.72 -10.21 19.48
C GLU A 275 11.53 -9.96 18.54
N THR A 276 11.58 -8.92 17.71
CA THR A 276 10.59 -8.69 16.63
C THR A 276 10.57 -9.87 15.66
N GLY A 277 11.74 -10.34 15.20
CA GLY A 277 11.83 -11.52 14.34
C GLY A 277 11.23 -12.78 14.97
N LYS A 278 11.48 -13.03 16.27
CA LYS A 278 10.86 -14.14 17.01
C LYS A 278 9.35 -13.99 17.11
N MET A 279 8.85 -12.78 17.36
CA MET A 279 7.42 -12.51 17.51
C MET A 279 6.69 -12.71 16.18
N ILE A 280 7.27 -12.23 15.07
CA ILE A 280 6.72 -12.43 13.72
C ILE A 280 6.54 -13.92 13.42
N GLN A 281 7.56 -14.74 13.71
CA GLN A 281 7.50 -16.19 13.54
C GLN A 281 6.46 -16.84 14.47
N GLN A 282 6.41 -16.42 15.73
CA GLN A 282 5.47 -16.97 16.72
C GLN A 282 4.01 -16.68 16.35
N LEU A 283 3.72 -15.48 15.86
CA LEU A 283 2.38 -15.01 15.50
C LEU A 283 2.04 -15.24 14.00
N ARG A 284 2.96 -15.84 13.22
CA ARG A 284 2.79 -16.13 11.78
C ARG A 284 2.36 -14.89 10.98
N LEU A 285 3.01 -13.76 11.24
CA LEU A 285 2.63 -12.46 10.65
C LEU A 285 3.16 -12.25 9.22
N ASP A 286 3.88 -13.22 8.65
CA ASP A 286 4.55 -13.08 7.35
C ASP A 286 3.60 -12.60 6.25
N SER A 287 2.40 -13.18 6.15
CA SER A 287 1.43 -12.79 5.12
C SER A 287 0.92 -11.35 5.26
N LEU A 288 0.72 -10.87 6.49
CA LEU A 288 0.29 -9.50 6.76
C LEU A 288 1.41 -8.49 6.56
N LEU A 289 2.63 -8.87 6.91
CA LEU A 289 3.78 -7.97 6.88
C LEU A 289 4.43 -7.93 5.50
N ASN A 290 4.36 -8.98 4.67
CA ASN A 290 5.04 -8.99 3.37
C ASN A 290 4.61 -7.83 2.46
N SER A 291 3.31 -7.53 2.38
CA SER A 291 2.78 -6.39 1.64
C SER A 291 3.31 -5.06 2.19
N PHE A 292 3.27 -4.89 3.51
CA PHE A 292 3.83 -3.74 4.20
C PHE A 292 5.35 -3.61 4.01
N LEU A 293 6.12 -4.70 4.01
CA LEU A 293 7.57 -4.68 3.86
C LEU A 293 7.99 -4.23 2.46
N THR A 294 7.21 -4.60 1.43
CA THR A 294 7.38 -4.06 0.08
C THR A 294 7.07 -2.55 0.06
N ASP A 295 5.96 -2.13 0.68
CA ASP A 295 5.58 -0.72 0.78
C ASP A 295 6.58 0.10 1.62
N LEU A 296 7.22 -0.51 2.63
CA LEU A 296 8.28 0.05 3.45
C LEU A 296 9.56 0.27 2.64
N ALA A 297 9.97 -0.72 1.83
CA ALA A 297 11.13 -0.61 0.96
C ALA A 297 10.92 0.46 -0.12
N MET A 298 9.69 0.53 -0.67
CA MET A 298 9.24 1.65 -1.50
C MET A 298 9.31 2.95 -0.71
N TYR A 299 8.74 3.04 0.49
CA TYR A 299 8.78 4.26 1.30
C TYR A 299 10.20 4.73 1.63
N LYS A 300 11.14 3.81 1.85
CA LYS A 300 12.54 4.13 2.14
C LYS A 300 13.41 4.39 0.90
N GLY A 301 12.90 4.10 -0.31
CA GLY A 301 13.64 4.30 -1.56
C GLY A 301 14.75 3.27 -1.78
N VAL A 302 14.61 2.08 -1.21
CA VAL A 302 15.59 0.99 -1.37
C VAL A 302 15.25 0.17 -2.62
N HIS A 303 15.45 0.76 -3.81
CA HIS A 303 14.97 0.21 -5.09
C HIS A 303 15.48 -1.21 -5.40
N HIS A 304 16.70 -1.56 -5.01
CA HIS A 304 17.25 -2.91 -5.21
C HIS A 304 16.54 -3.98 -4.36
N GLU A 305 16.13 -3.63 -3.14
CA GLU A 305 15.38 -4.51 -2.25
C GLU A 305 13.94 -4.71 -2.77
N VAL A 306 13.32 -3.62 -3.24
CA VAL A 306 12.01 -3.66 -3.91
C VAL A 306 12.05 -4.60 -5.12
N LEU A 307 13.03 -4.45 -6.01
CA LEU A 307 13.21 -5.31 -7.18
C LEU A 307 13.33 -6.79 -6.79
N THR A 308 14.14 -7.10 -5.78
CA THR A 308 14.35 -8.47 -5.30
C THR A 308 13.06 -9.08 -4.73
N ARG A 309 12.30 -8.31 -3.94
CA ARG A 309 11.03 -8.77 -3.36
C ARG A 309 9.97 -9.02 -4.41
N LEU A 310 9.74 -8.04 -5.29
CA LEU A 310 8.69 -8.10 -6.30
C LEU A 310 8.95 -9.19 -7.36
N SER A 311 10.22 -9.50 -7.64
CA SER A 311 10.58 -10.56 -8.60
C SER A 311 10.21 -11.97 -8.12
N GLN A 312 9.95 -12.14 -6.81
CA GLN A 312 9.55 -13.43 -6.22
C GLN A 312 8.03 -13.61 -6.15
N GLU A 313 7.27 -12.52 -6.31
CA GLU A 313 5.81 -12.52 -6.24
C GLU A 313 5.20 -12.90 -7.59
N PRO A 314 3.97 -13.47 -7.60
CA PRO A 314 3.26 -13.73 -8.85
C PRO A 314 3.01 -12.42 -9.63
N GLY A 315 3.16 -12.48 -10.95
CA GLY A 315 3.04 -11.34 -11.86
C GLY A 315 1.62 -10.75 -11.95
N SER A 316 1.23 -9.98 -10.95
CA SER A 316 0.00 -9.19 -10.94
C SER A 316 0.21 -7.83 -11.61
N LEU A 317 -0.89 -7.16 -12.00
CA LEU A 317 -0.85 -5.80 -12.55
C LEU A 317 -0.10 -4.83 -11.62
N SER A 318 -0.36 -4.92 -10.31
CA SER A 318 0.30 -4.11 -9.27
C SER A 318 1.81 -4.36 -9.22
N VAL A 319 2.23 -5.63 -9.27
CA VAL A 319 3.63 -6.03 -9.25
C VAL A 319 4.36 -5.50 -10.49
N HIS A 320 3.82 -5.70 -11.70
CA HIS A 320 4.44 -5.21 -12.93
C HIS A 320 4.54 -3.67 -12.95
N LEU A 321 3.53 -2.97 -12.43
CA LEU A 321 3.56 -1.51 -12.34
C LEU A 321 4.66 -1.00 -11.40
N ARG A 322 4.80 -1.61 -10.23
CA ARG A 322 5.86 -1.30 -9.26
C ARG A 322 7.25 -1.65 -9.80
N LEU A 323 7.38 -2.75 -10.54
CA LEU A 323 8.62 -3.12 -11.23
C LEU A 323 9.00 -2.11 -12.31
N ALA A 324 8.06 -1.67 -13.14
CA ALA A 324 8.29 -0.61 -14.13
C ALA A 324 8.79 0.69 -13.47
N SER A 325 8.12 1.14 -12.40
CA SER A 325 8.52 2.29 -11.59
C SER A 325 9.95 2.14 -11.03
N THR A 326 10.26 0.95 -10.49
CA THR A 326 11.58 0.66 -9.92
C THR A 326 12.68 0.65 -10.99
N CYS A 327 12.42 0.03 -12.15
CA CYS A 327 13.34 -0.01 -13.28
C CYS A 327 13.63 1.39 -13.84
N PHE A 328 12.64 2.28 -13.90
CA PHE A 328 12.82 3.68 -14.27
C PHE A 328 13.83 4.38 -13.35
N LEU A 329 13.67 4.24 -12.03
CA LEU A 329 14.55 4.86 -11.04
C LEU A 329 15.99 4.28 -11.07
N LEU A 330 16.12 3.01 -11.44
CA LEU A 330 17.41 2.35 -11.67
C LEU A 330 18.01 2.64 -13.06
N LYS A 331 17.33 3.42 -13.91
CA LYS A 331 17.71 3.71 -15.30
C LYS A 331 17.81 2.49 -16.21
N ASP A 332 17.13 1.40 -15.85
CA ASP A 332 16.96 0.23 -16.71
C ASP A 332 15.72 0.41 -17.59
N TYR A 333 15.85 1.25 -18.60
CA TYR A 333 14.74 1.59 -19.50
C TYR A 333 14.26 0.42 -20.36
N LYS A 334 15.11 -0.59 -20.58
CA LYS A 334 14.73 -1.80 -21.31
C LYS A 334 13.75 -2.62 -20.48
N SER A 335 14.12 -2.99 -19.26
CA SER A 335 13.23 -3.75 -18.37
C SER A 335 11.98 -2.94 -18.02
N MET A 336 12.10 -1.62 -17.83
CA MET A 336 10.96 -0.73 -17.63
C MET A 336 9.93 -0.88 -18.76
N LEU A 337 10.36 -0.81 -20.02
CA LEU A 337 9.44 -0.92 -21.16
C LEU A 337 8.81 -2.32 -21.25
N GLU A 338 9.58 -3.38 -20.97
CA GLU A 338 9.05 -4.75 -20.94
C GLU A 338 7.92 -4.90 -19.92
N TYR A 339 8.10 -4.36 -18.70
CA TYR A 339 7.04 -4.36 -17.68
C TYR A 339 5.86 -3.46 -18.05
N ILE A 340 6.10 -2.28 -18.65
CA ILE A 340 5.01 -1.41 -19.13
C ILE A 340 4.15 -2.14 -20.17
N VAL A 341 4.75 -2.88 -21.11
CA VAL A 341 4.00 -3.67 -22.10
C VAL A 341 3.15 -4.75 -21.41
N LEU A 342 3.65 -5.40 -20.36
CA LEU A 342 2.88 -6.36 -19.56
C LEU A 342 1.71 -5.69 -18.83
N VAL A 343 1.92 -4.51 -18.24
CA VAL A 343 0.88 -3.72 -17.58
C VAL A 343 -0.22 -3.34 -18.57
N ILE A 344 0.16 -2.79 -19.72
CA ILE A 344 -0.76 -2.33 -20.77
C ILE A 344 -1.52 -3.52 -21.40
N GLY A 345 -0.90 -4.70 -21.45
CA GLY A 345 -1.56 -5.95 -21.87
C GLY A 345 -2.58 -6.49 -20.86
N ALA A 346 -2.46 -6.13 -19.58
CA ALA A 346 -3.27 -6.63 -18.47
C ALA A 346 -4.18 -5.55 -17.83
N LEU A 347 -4.56 -4.53 -18.60
CA LEU A 347 -5.38 -3.41 -18.11
C LEU A 347 -6.75 -3.84 -17.60
N SER A 348 -7.22 -3.14 -16.56
CA SER A 348 -8.58 -3.25 -16.06
C SER A 348 -9.60 -2.80 -17.11
N THR A 349 -10.79 -3.40 -17.09
CA THR A 349 -11.96 -2.93 -17.87
C THR A 349 -12.62 -1.70 -17.27
N VAL A 350 -12.31 -1.38 -16.00
CA VAL A 350 -12.82 -0.19 -15.32
C VAL A 350 -12.07 1.03 -15.84
N PRO A 351 -12.74 2.05 -16.41
CA PRO A 351 -12.06 3.19 -17.02
C PRO A 351 -11.26 4.01 -16.00
N GLY A 352 -11.87 4.36 -14.85
CA GLY A 352 -11.25 5.29 -13.91
C GLY A 352 -11.12 6.71 -14.48
N LYS A 353 -10.40 7.59 -13.77
CA LYS A 353 -10.11 8.96 -14.19
C LYS A 353 -8.61 9.21 -14.15
N VAL A 354 -8.15 10.13 -15.00
CA VAL A 354 -6.79 10.65 -14.97
C VAL A 354 -6.53 11.30 -13.61
N SER A 355 -5.38 11.00 -13.01
CA SER A 355 -4.95 11.57 -11.74
C SER A 355 -4.34 12.95 -11.96
N HIS A 356 -4.74 13.93 -11.15
CA HIS A 356 -4.16 15.27 -11.16
C HIS A 356 -3.05 15.45 -10.13
N ASN A 357 -2.83 14.45 -9.28
CA ASN A 357 -1.90 14.53 -8.16
C ASN A 357 -0.59 13.79 -8.43
N LEU A 358 -0.35 13.26 -9.64
CA LEU A 358 0.89 12.53 -9.97
C LEU A 358 2.15 13.39 -9.94
N ILE A 359 1.99 14.71 -10.04
CA ILE A 359 3.08 15.68 -10.02
C ILE A 359 2.88 16.59 -8.82
N VAL A 360 3.87 16.65 -7.93
CA VAL A 360 3.84 17.50 -6.74
C VAL A 360 5.23 18.15 -6.56
N PRO A 361 5.30 19.43 -6.16
CA PRO A 361 6.58 20.07 -5.86
C PRO A 361 7.21 19.47 -4.60
N CYS A 362 8.07 18.47 -4.76
CA CYS A 362 8.75 17.79 -3.67
C CYS A 362 9.99 17.04 -4.17
N THR A 363 10.88 16.68 -3.24
CA THR A 363 12.07 15.88 -3.55
C THR A 363 11.72 14.44 -3.88
N ARG A 364 10.69 13.91 -3.22
CA ARG A 364 10.27 12.53 -3.42
C ARG A 364 8.77 12.38 -3.19
N HIS A 365 8.12 11.76 -4.15
CA HIS A 365 6.68 11.66 -4.20
C HIS A 365 6.26 10.18 -4.27
N LEU A 366 5.45 9.74 -3.31
CA LEU A 366 4.77 8.46 -3.41
C LEU A 366 3.28 8.71 -3.64
N HIS A 367 2.67 7.89 -4.47
CA HIS A 367 1.26 8.04 -4.82
C HIS A 367 0.55 6.69 -4.75
N TYR A 368 -0.63 6.69 -4.13
CA TYR A 368 -1.56 5.57 -4.22
C TYR A 368 -2.39 5.70 -5.48
N LEU A 369 -1.92 5.06 -6.55
CA LEU A 369 -2.57 5.05 -7.85
C LEU A 369 -3.75 4.07 -7.86
N THR A 370 -4.89 4.49 -8.38
CA THR A 370 -6.01 3.58 -8.64
C THR A 370 -5.68 2.59 -9.76
N LEU A 371 -5.92 1.30 -9.55
CA LEU A 371 -5.72 0.24 -10.55
C LEU A 371 -6.87 0.20 -11.59
N ALA A 372 -7.16 1.35 -12.18
CA ALA A 372 -8.11 1.53 -13.27
C ALA A 372 -7.38 1.92 -14.56
N ARG A 373 -8.07 1.80 -15.70
CA ARG A 373 -7.48 1.91 -17.03
C ARG A 373 -6.76 3.23 -17.29
N PHE A 374 -7.44 4.38 -17.13
CA PHE A 374 -6.87 5.70 -17.37
C PHE A 374 -5.67 6.01 -16.44
N PRO A 375 -5.77 5.89 -15.10
CA PRO A 375 -4.64 6.22 -14.23
C PRO A 375 -3.42 5.33 -14.47
N VAL A 376 -3.62 4.03 -14.78
CA VAL A 376 -2.52 3.13 -15.12
C VAL A 376 -1.86 3.52 -16.45
N ILE A 377 -2.64 3.78 -17.51
CA ILE A 377 -2.09 4.22 -18.80
C ILE A 377 -1.36 5.55 -18.63
N GLN A 378 -1.95 6.51 -17.92
CA GLN A 378 -1.36 7.82 -17.64
C GLN A 378 0.01 7.66 -16.95
N TYR A 379 0.07 6.85 -15.88
CA TYR A 379 1.32 6.61 -15.17
C TYR A 379 2.40 5.98 -16.06
N CYS A 380 2.05 4.98 -16.88
CA CYS A 380 2.97 4.37 -17.84
C CYS A 380 3.44 5.36 -18.91
N CYS A 381 2.52 6.15 -19.48
CA CYS A 381 2.86 7.18 -20.46
C CYS A 381 3.81 8.22 -19.87
N ARG A 382 3.61 8.58 -18.60
CA ARG A 382 4.44 9.55 -17.91
C ARG A 382 5.84 9.04 -17.61
N LEU A 383 5.99 7.77 -17.20
CA LEU A 383 7.31 7.13 -17.07
C LEU A 383 8.09 7.18 -18.39
N LEU A 384 7.44 6.80 -19.49
CA LEU A 384 8.05 6.83 -20.82
C LEU A 384 8.40 8.25 -21.26
N LEU A 385 7.50 9.21 -21.05
CA LEU A 385 7.71 10.62 -21.40
C LEU A 385 8.88 11.21 -20.63
N LEU A 386 8.99 10.95 -19.33
CA LEU A 386 10.10 11.43 -18.51
C LEU A 386 11.43 10.80 -18.92
N ALA A 387 11.45 9.50 -19.22
CA ALA A 387 12.65 8.84 -19.73
C ALA A 387 13.11 9.43 -21.07
N ILE A 388 12.18 9.80 -21.96
CA ILE A 388 12.50 10.52 -23.20
C ILE A 388 12.98 11.96 -22.91
N LYS A 389 12.37 12.65 -21.95
CA LYS A 389 12.74 14.01 -21.54
C LYS A 389 14.14 14.07 -20.89
N GLU A 390 14.67 13.01 -20.28
CA GLU A 390 16.06 13.04 -19.82
C GLU A 390 17.04 13.32 -20.96
N HIS A 391 16.76 12.76 -22.14
CA HIS A 391 17.57 12.97 -23.35
C HIS A 391 17.46 14.39 -23.92
N PHE A 392 16.42 15.13 -23.56
CA PHE A 392 16.24 16.51 -24.00
C PHE A 392 17.33 17.44 -23.47
N SER A 393 17.97 17.06 -22.36
CA SER A 393 19.02 17.85 -21.69
C SER A 393 20.43 17.51 -22.19
N LEU A 394 20.61 16.43 -22.95
CA LEU A 394 21.91 15.99 -23.42
C LEU A 394 22.40 16.80 -24.63
N PRO A 395 23.69 17.17 -24.68
CA PRO A 395 24.30 17.83 -25.84
C PRO A 395 24.47 16.84 -27.00
N GLY A 396 23.42 16.73 -27.80
CA GLY A 396 23.30 15.86 -28.97
C GLY A 396 21.83 15.90 -29.37
N GLY A 397 21.52 16.26 -30.61
CA GLY A 397 20.13 16.49 -31.01
C GLY A 397 19.25 15.24 -30.78
N VAL A 398 18.25 15.34 -29.89
CA VAL A 398 17.19 14.33 -29.68
C VAL A 398 16.53 13.97 -31.01
N GLY A 399 16.63 12.76 -31.55
CA GLY A 399 16.04 12.44 -32.85
C GLY A 399 14.55 12.82 -32.98
N ASP A 400 14.09 13.20 -34.18
CA ASP A 400 12.68 13.58 -34.42
C ASP A 400 11.69 12.48 -34.00
N LEU A 401 12.12 11.22 -34.05
CA LEU A 401 11.35 10.08 -33.55
C LEU A 401 11.03 10.19 -32.05
N ALA A 402 11.99 10.59 -31.22
CA ALA A 402 11.80 10.75 -29.78
C ALA A 402 10.89 11.97 -29.48
N ILE A 403 11.03 13.05 -30.25
CA ILE A 403 10.11 14.20 -30.18
C ILE A 403 8.68 13.77 -30.53
N GLY A 404 8.50 13.03 -31.62
CA GLY A 404 7.18 12.52 -32.02
C GLY A 404 6.57 11.57 -30.99
N HIS A 405 7.36 10.67 -30.40
CA HIS A 405 6.90 9.83 -29.29
C HIS A 405 6.49 10.64 -28.07
N ALA A 406 7.22 11.71 -27.72
CA ALA A 406 6.84 12.60 -26.63
C ALA A 406 5.48 13.29 -26.92
N LEU A 407 5.26 13.73 -28.16
CA LEU A 407 3.97 14.31 -28.59
C LEU A 407 2.81 13.31 -28.46
N VAL A 408 3.03 12.02 -28.76
CA VAL A 408 1.99 11.00 -28.58
C VAL A 408 1.68 10.79 -27.10
N LEU A 409 2.71 10.62 -26.26
CA LEU A 409 2.57 10.27 -24.84
C LEU A 409 1.95 11.41 -24.01
N MET A 410 2.25 12.66 -24.33
CA MET A 410 1.78 13.81 -23.54
C MET A 410 0.28 14.12 -23.72
N GLN A 411 -0.39 13.52 -24.71
CA GLN A 411 -1.82 13.76 -24.98
C GLN A 411 -2.71 13.39 -23.79
N ILE A 412 -2.34 12.39 -22.99
CA ILE A 412 -3.14 11.95 -21.83
C ILE A 412 -3.07 12.93 -20.65
N ASP A 413 -1.97 13.68 -20.53
CA ASP A 413 -1.75 14.68 -19.49
C ASP A 413 -2.08 16.10 -19.98
N TRP A 414 -2.62 16.27 -21.19
CA TRP A 414 -2.96 17.59 -21.71
C TRP A 414 -4.10 18.23 -20.89
N PRO A 415 -3.99 19.51 -20.46
CA PRO A 415 -2.98 20.54 -20.80
C PRO A 415 -1.81 20.69 -19.80
N GLN A 416 -1.63 19.78 -18.83
CA GLN A 416 -0.56 19.90 -17.82
C GLN A 416 0.85 19.91 -18.42
N GLU A 417 1.03 19.27 -19.59
CA GLU A 417 2.32 19.20 -20.29
C GLU A 417 2.57 20.34 -21.31
N ALA A 418 1.84 21.45 -21.22
CA ALA A 418 2.03 22.60 -22.13
C ALA A 418 3.48 23.13 -22.14
N SER A 419 4.17 23.14 -21.00
CA SER A 419 5.57 23.56 -20.90
C SER A 419 6.52 22.65 -21.71
N THR A 420 6.25 21.35 -21.72
CA THR A 420 6.98 20.37 -22.54
C THR A 420 6.75 20.62 -24.02
N LEU A 421 5.52 20.97 -24.42
CA LEU A 421 5.19 21.29 -25.81
C LEU A 421 5.96 22.52 -26.29
N SER A 422 6.05 23.57 -25.46
CA SER A 422 6.87 24.75 -25.79
C SER A 422 8.35 24.40 -26.00
N ALA A 423 8.92 23.56 -25.13
CA ALA A 423 10.30 23.12 -25.27
C ALA A 423 10.52 22.24 -26.52
N ILE A 424 9.55 21.41 -26.89
CA ILE A 424 9.57 20.63 -28.14
C ILE A 424 9.53 21.56 -29.36
N THR A 425 8.63 22.54 -29.34
CA THR A 425 8.40 23.52 -30.40
C THR A 425 9.67 24.31 -30.69
N GLU A 426 10.35 24.81 -29.66
CA GLU A 426 11.63 25.52 -29.79
C GLU A 426 12.70 24.65 -30.46
N ARG A 427 12.77 23.36 -30.09
CA ARG A 427 13.72 22.42 -30.72
C ARG A 427 13.41 22.16 -32.20
N ILE A 428 12.14 22.02 -32.53
CA ILE A 428 11.70 21.83 -33.93
C ILE A 428 12.07 23.07 -34.77
N ILE A 429 11.81 24.28 -34.25
CA ILE A 429 12.19 25.53 -34.90
C ILE A 429 13.71 25.58 -35.14
N ASN A 430 14.51 25.27 -34.12
CA ASN A 430 15.97 25.30 -34.21
C ASN A 430 16.54 24.33 -35.26
N ARG A 431 15.80 23.27 -35.63
CA ARG A 431 16.18 22.33 -36.70
C ARG A 431 15.67 22.72 -38.08
N GLY A 432 14.55 23.44 -38.15
CA GLY A 432 13.89 23.80 -39.40
C GLY A 432 13.17 22.65 -40.11
N SER A 433 13.20 21.43 -39.57
CA SER A 433 12.45 20.28 -40.08
C SER A 433 12.01 19.35 -38.96
N PHE A 434 10.89 18.68 -39.15
CA PHE A 434 10.38 17.63 -38.26
C PHE A 434 9.75 16.50 -39.08
N SER A 435 10.27 15.28 -38.94
CA SER A 435 9.71 14.08 -39.56
C SER A 435 9.22 13.08 -38.51
N TYR A 436 7.96 12.68 -38.60
CA TYR A 436 7.39 11.67 -37.69
C TYR A 436 6.49 10.68 -38.44
N PRO A 437 7.00 9.48 -38.79
CA PRO A 437 6.26 8.49 -39.58
C PRO A 437 4.95 8.00 -38.94
N LEU A 438 4.86 8.05 -37.60
CA LEU A 438 3.72 7.55 -36.85
C LEU A 438 2.67 8.63 -36.54
N PHE A 439 2.86 9.84 -37.07
CA PHE A 439 1.99 10.99 -36.81
C PHE A 439 0.51 10.68 -37.07
N GLN A 440 0.20 10.16 -38.26
CA GLN A 440 -1.18 9.90 -38.66
C GLN A 440 -1.85 8.75 -37.91
N ALA A 441 -1.07 7.92 -37.21
CA ALA A 441 -1.62 6.83 -36.41
C ALA A 441 -2.03 7.34 -35.02
N TYR A 442 -1.21 8.20 -34.39
CA TYR A 442 -1.29 8.41 -32.95
C TYR A 442 -1.42 9.87 -32.46
N VAL A 443 -1.24 10.89 -33.29
CA VAL A 443 -1.38 12.29 -32.85
C VAL A 443 -2.75 12.83 -33.26
N ILE A 444 -3.63 13.06 -32.28
CA ILE A 444 -5.02 13.51 -32.48
C ILE A 444 -5.37 14.80 -31.73
N CYS A 445 -4.65 15.16 -30.67
CA CYS A 445 -4.96 16.34 -29.84
C CYS A 445 -4.93 17.65 -30.64
N VAL A 446 -6.06 18.34 -30.73
CA VAL A 446 -6.21 19.55 -31.56
C VAL A 446 -5.21 20.64 -31.21
N ASP A 447 -4.97 20.91 -29.93
CA ASP A 447 -4.03 21.97 -29.52
C ASP A 447 -2.60 21.69 -29.99
N ILE A 448 -2.16 20.42 -29.97
CA ILE A 448 -0.85 20.02 -30.51
C ILE A 448 -0.82 20.18 -32.04
N LEU A 449 -1.92 19.81 -32.72
CA LEU A 449 -2.03 19.96 -34.18
C LEU A 449 -2.00 21.43 -34.61
N GLU A 450 -2.62 22.32 -33.83
CA GLU A 450 -2.60 23.76 -34.06
C GLU A 450 -1.20 24.34 -33.95
N GLU A 451 -0.45 23.99 -32.89
CA GLU A 451 0.94 24.42 -32.71
C GLU A 451 1.85 23.95 -33.87
N LEU A 452 1.75 22.67 -34.26
CA LEU A 452 2.50 22.16 -35.41
C LEU A 452 2.09 22.84 -36.72
N THR A 453 0.79 23.15 -36.89
CA THR A 453 0.31 23.90 -38.06
C THR A 453 0.86 25.31 -38.08
N TYR A 454 0.97 25.97 -36.92
CA TYR A 454 1.59 27.28 -36.80
C TYR A 454 3.07 27.25 -37.19
N LEU A 455 3.85 26.28 -36.68
CA LEU A 455 5.27 26.11 -37.02
C LEU A 455 5.55 25.97 -38.52
N TRP A 456 4.62 25.36 -39.24
CA TRP A 456 4.69 25.19 -40.68
C TRP A 456 4.47 26.48 -41.47
N THR A 457 3.79 27.48 -40.88
CA THR A 457 3.57 28.78 -41.53
C THR A 457 4.85 29.62 -41.58
N GLU A 458 4.91 30.58 -42.52
CA GLU A 458 6.01 31.54 -42.61
C GLU A 458 6.16 32.38 -41.32
N HIS A 459 5.07 32.61 -40.59
CA HIS A 459 5.08 33.36 -39.33
C HIS A 459 5.57 32.53 -38.12
N GLY A 460 5.40 31.20 -38.16
CA GLY A 460 5.78 30.29 -37.07
C GLY A 460 7.15 29.62 -37.22
N GLY A 461 7.94 29.99 -38.24
CA GLY A 461 9.30 29.49 -38.46
C GLY A 461 9.52 28.76 -39.78
N GLY A 462 8.46 28.49 -40.55
CA GLY A 462 8.56 27.88 -41.88
C GLY A 462 9.14 26.46 -41.86
N VAL A 463 8.86 25.70 -40.80
CA VAL A 463 9.42 24.37 -40.57
C VAL A 463 8.90 23.39 -41.62
N SER A 464 9.79 22.56 -42.18
CA SER A 464 9.41 21.46 -43.07
C SER A 464 8.84 20.28 -42.27
N LEU A 465 7.55 19.97 -42.44
CA LEU A 465 6.87 18.85 -41.78
C LEU A 465 6.76 17.63 -42.71
N ASP A 466 7.33 16.50 -42.30
CA ASP A 466 7.18 15.20 -42.97
C ASP A 466 6.36 14.25 -42.07
N ILE A 467 5.04 14.35 -42.21
CA ILE A 467 4.03 13.64 -41.40
C ILE A 467 3.14 12.70 -42.25
N ALA A 468 3.50 12.50 -43.51
CA ALA A 468 2.76 11.68 -44.45
C ALA A 468 3.17 10.20 -44.32
N ALA A 469 2.22 9.30 -44.08
CA ALA A 469 2.51 7.86 -44.10
C ALA A 469 2.83 7.43 -45.55
N GLY A 470 4.11 7.20 -45.87
CA GLY A 470 4.52 6.62 -47.16
C GLY A 470 5.80 7.14 -47.82
N SER A 471 6.51 8.12 -47.25
CA SER A 471 7.75 8.66 -47.85
C SER A 471 8.93 7.68 -47.87
N GLY A 472 8.83 6.51 -47.22
CA GLY A 472 9.89 5.50 -47.17
C GLY A 472 10.08 4.63 -48.43
N VAL A 473 9.17 4.64 -49.42
CA VAL A 473 9.22 3.68 -50.56
C VAL A 473 9.31 4.33 -51.94
N LEU A 474 9.29 5.66 -52.06
CA LEU A 474 9.49 6.34 -53.34
C LEU A 474 10.76 7.19 -53.36
N GLN A 475 11.86 6.49 -53.61
CA GLN A 475 12.95 6.83 -54.53
C GLN A 475 13.52 8.26 -54.50
N ASN A 476 14.84 8.33 -54.36
CA ASN A 476 15.72 9.14 -55.21
C ASN A 476 15.02 9.72 -56.46
N ARG A 477 14.50 10.95 -56.40
CA ARG A 477 14.09 11.77 -57.56
C ARG A 477 14.12 13.24 -57.15
N ARG A 478 15.22 13.93 -57.45
CA ARG A 478 15.44 14.75 -58.67
C ARG A 478 14.56 16.01 -58.72
N ILE A 479 15.24 17.15 -58.55
CA ILE A 479 15.00 18.48 -59.14
C ILE A 479 13.57 19.02 -58.98
N ALA A 480 13.46 20.02 -58.08
CA ALA A 480 12.29 20.86 -57.89
C ALA A 480 11.79 21.46 -59.21
N THR A 481 10.54 21.15 -59.54
CA THR A 481 9.74 21.90 -60.51
C THR A 481 8.53 22.49 -59.78
N ARG A 482 8.17 23.74 -60.14
CA ARG A 482 7.22 24.66 -59.46
C ARG A 482 5.78 24.15 -59.18
N GLY A 483 5.49 22.86 -59.37
CA GLY A 483 4.19 22.23 -59.12
C GLY A 483 4.18 21.15 -58.02
N ALA A 484 5.33 20.59 -57.63
CA ALA A 484 5.40 19.50 -56.65
C ALA A 484 5.07 19.96 -55.21
N ASP A 485 5.50 21.17 -54.85
CA ASP A 485 5.29 21.72 -53.50
C ASP A 485 3.79 21.95 -53.17
N LYS A 486 2.94 22.21 -54.17
CA LYS A 486 1.50 22.38 -53.93
C LYS A 486 0.82 21.08 -53.49
N GLY A 487 1.25 19.94 -54.03
CA GLY A 487 0.70 18.62 -53.65
C GLY A 487 1.05 18.26 -52.21
N VAL A 488 2.33 18.40 -51.85
CA VAL A 488 2.82 18.14 -50.48
C VAL A 488 2.12 19.04 -49.45
N ARG A 489 1.91 20.33 -49.77
CA ARG A 489 1.19 21.25 -48.88
C ARG A 489 -0.28 20.86 -48.65
N GLU A 490 -0.96 20.33 -49.67
CA GLU A 490 -2.35 19.87 -49.51
C GLU A 490 -2.44 18.52 -48.78
N GLU A 491 -1.46 17.63 -48.95
CA GLU A 491 -1.36 16.37 -48.19
C GLU A 491 -1.18 16.61 -46.69
N VAL A 492 -0.28 17.52 -46.31
CA VAL A 492 -0.06 17.92 -44.91
C VAL A 492 -1.32 18.53 -44.30
N LYS A 493 -1.98 19.46 -45.00
CA LYS A 493 -3.26 20.04 -44.55
C LYS A 493 -4.35 18.97 -44.38
N GLN A 494 -4.42 18.03 -45.32
CA GLN A 494 -5.40 16.95 -45.25
C GLN A 494 -5.09 15.99 -44.09
N ALA A 495 -3.81 15.69 -43.83
CA ALA A 495 -3.39 14.91 -42.67
C ALA A 495 -3.79 15.59 -41.36
N MET A 496 -3.52 16.89 -41.20
CA MET A 496 -3.93 17.67 -40.02
C MET A 496 -5.46 17.64 -39.81
N ARG A 497 -6.24 17.89 -40.86
CA ARG A 497 -7.71 17.84 -40.80
C ARG A 497 -8.24 16.46 -40.40
N ARG A 498 -7.63 15.38 -40.92
CA ARG A 498 -8.00 14.01 -40.56
C ARG A 498 -7.71 13.71 -39.11
N GLN A 499 -6.57 14.18 -38.57
CA GLN A 499 -6.24 13.99 -37.16
C GLN A 499 -7.15 14.80 -36.23
N ALA A 500 -7.41 16.07 -36.55
CA ALA A 500 -8.31 16.91 -35.77
C ALA A 500 -9.74 16.36 -35.72
N ALA A 501 -10.19 15.69 -36.79
CA ALA A 501 -11.50 15.04 -36.82
C ALA A 501 -11.59 13.79 -35.92
N ARG A 502 -10.48 13.27 -35.41
CA ARG A 502 -10.44 12.11 -34.50
C ARG A 502 -10.47 12.52 -33.02
N ASP A 503 -10.12 13.78 -32.71
CA ASP A 503 -10.12 14.26 -31.33
C ASP A 503 -11.53 14.21 -30.72
N GLY A 504 -11.64 13.68 -29.51
CA GLY A 504 -12.92 13.44 -28.84
C GLY A 504 -13.81 12.34 -29.44
N ILE A 505 -13.42 11.71 -30.57
CA ILE A 505 -14.13 10.58 -31.18
C ILE A 505 -13.39 9.27 -30.92
N ASP A 506 -12.10 9.24 -31.25
CA ASP A 506 -11.26 8.06 -31.03
C ASP A 506 -10.90 7.94 -29.54
N PRO A 507 -11.05 6.77 -28.91
CA PRO A 507 -10.66 6.57 -27.52
C PRO A 507 -9.14 6.67 -27.36
N LEU A 508 -8.69 7.74 -26.71
CA LEU A 508 -7.26 8.05 -26.51
C LEU A 508 -6.52 6.92 -25.78
N ASP A 509 -7.17 6.29 -24.81
CA ASP A 509 -6.63 5.16 -24.04
C ASP A 509 -6.34 3.94 -24.93
N GLU A 510 -7.23 3.60 -25.88
CA GLU A 510 -6.96 2.51 -26.82
C GLU A 510 -5.84 2.86 -27.81
N LEU A 511 -5.79 4.13 -28.24
CA LEU A 511 -4.76 4.62 -29.13
C LEU A 511 -3.38 4.53 -28.45
N LEU A 512 -3.27 4.97 -27.20
CA LEU A 512 -2.02 4.89 -26.42
C LEU A 512 -1.64 3.45 -26.11
N GLN A 513 -2.63 2.60 -25.80
CA GLN A 513 -2.39 1.16 -25.64
C GLN A 513 -1.81 0.54 -26.91
N LYS A 514 -2.38 0.84 -28.09
CA LYS A 514 -1.87 0.36 -29.39
C LYS A 514 -0.46 0.89 -29.66
N PHE A 515 -0.20 2.17 -29.36
CA PHE A 515 1.12 2.78 -29.52
C PHE A 515 2.18 2.04 -28.69
N ILE A 516 1.94 1.83 -27.40
CA ILE A 516 2.91 1.18 -26.51
C ILE A 516 3.19 -0.27 -26.93
N ILE A 517 2.15 -1.02 -27.33
CA ILE A 517 2.28 -2.44 -27.70
C ILE A 517 2.96 -2.60 -29.07
N ASN A 518 2.49 -1.86 -30.08
CA ASN A 518 2.91 -2.05 -31.47
C ASN A 518 4.29 -1.42 -31.74
N GLU A 519 4.56 -0.26 -31.14
CA GLU A 519 5.75 0.54 -31.41
C GLU A 519 6.87 0.33 -30.38
N LYS A 520 6.80 -0.73 -29.56
CA LYS A 520 7.77 -0.99 -28.47
C LYS A 520 9.23 -0.91 -28.92
N ALA A 521 9.57 -1.38 -30.13
CA ALA A 521 10.94 -1.34 -30.64
C ALA A 521 11.40 0.10 -30.95
N ALA A 522 10.52 0.92 -31.52
CA ALA A 522 10.80 2.33 -31.81
C ALA A 522 10.89 3.16 -30.52
N ILE A 523 10.02 2.87 -29.54
CA ILE A 523 10.08 3.47 -28.21
C ILE A 523 11.41 3.11 -27.54
N LEU A 524 11.80 1.83 -27.53
CA LEU A 524 13.06 1.38 -26.94
C LEU A 524 14.28 2.08 -27.56
N HIS A 525 14.29 2.20 -28.89
CA HIS A 525 15.35 2.93 -29.59
C HIS A 525 15.47 4.38 -29.09
N SER A 526 14.33 5.03 -28.83
CA SER A 526 14.29 6.40 -28.33
C SER A 526 14.67 6.54 -26.85
N LEU A 527 14.61 5.45 -26.08
CA LEU A 527 14.99 5.41 -24.66
C LEU A 527 16.48 5.13 -24.45
N ILE A 528 17.11 4.37 -25.36
CA ILE A 528 18.51 3.89 -25.23
C ILE A 528 19.51 4.82 -25.94
N ILE A 529 19.06 5.90 -26.59
CA ILE A 529 19.92 6.81 -27.36
C ILE A 529 21.16 7.19 -26.53
N GLN A 530 22.33 6.79 -27.05
CA GLN A 530 23.67 7.05 -26.50
C GLN A 530 24.19 8.41 -26.97
#